data_AF-L0HGD1-F1
#
_entry.id   AF-L0HGD1-F1
#
_cell.length_a   1.000
_cell.length_b   1.000
_cell.length_c   1.000
_cell.angle_alpha   90.00
_cell.angle_beta   90.00
_cell.angle_gamma   90.00
#
_symmetry.space_group_name_H-M   'P 1'
#
loop_
_entity.id
_entity.type
_entity.pdbx_description
1 polymer ?
#
loop_
_entity_poly.entity_id
_entity_poly.type
_entity_poly.pdbx_seq_one_letter_code
_entity_poly.pdbx_strand_id
1 'polypeptide(L)'
;MPEREHASSAIHGCIFLIALTVILAALVLLMIPKLPAYSAEEIPVIFEIVTMKYTNTGSWKYENKLIVKNSGTIAYDNRKLSAITYRNGERLPCKIPYINFQYYIDNKPLGIQRIGGMGTDDSSWVPEATIFIDYSQGTFRPGDTIRFEVYDKETNKIISSDTYPDKEKTREEKMMEKYLSRLGA
;
A
#
# COMPACT_ATOMS: atom_id res chain seq x y z
N MET A 1 71.09 -12.92 17.31
CA MET A 1 69.69 -12.45 17.14
C MET A 1 69.24 -12.86 15.75
N PRO A 2 68.30 -13.79 15.57
CA PRO A 2 67.72 -14.05 14.26
C PRO A 2 66.46 -13.20 14.08
N GLU A 3 66.47 -12.33 13.07
CA GLU A 3 65.42 -11.38 12.78
C GLU A 3 64.67 -11.81 11.50
N ARG A 4 63.34 -12.01 11.65
CA ARG A 4 62.26 -11.81 10.67
C ARG A 4 62.39 -12.47 9.27
N GLU A 5 62.21 -13.78 9.18
CA GLU A 5 61.74 -14.41 7.92
C GLU A 5 60.32 -15.00 8.03
N HIS A 6 59.85 -15.32 9.23
CA HIS A 6 58.49 -15.84 9.45
C HIS A 6 57.37 -14.82 9.17
N ALA A 7 57.65 -13.52 9.30
CA ALA A 7 56.63 -12.47 9.14
C ALA A 7 56.22 -12.23 7.69
N SER A 8 57.12 -12.46 6.72
CA SER A 8 56.84 -12.22 5.29
C SER A 8 55.95 -13.31 4.69
N SER A 9 56.23 -14.59 4.99
CA SER A 9 55.45 -15.73 4.47
C SER A 9 53.99 -15.70 4.94
N ALA A 10 53.74 -15.31 6.19
CA ALA A 10 52.40 -15.20 6.75
C ALA A 10 51.56 -14.11 6.04
N ILE A 11 52.17 -12.96 5.74
CA ILE A 11 51.48 -11.85 5.06
C ILE A 11 51.12 -12.24 3.62
N HIS A 12 52.04 -12.86 2.89
CA HIS A 12 51.77 -13.34 1.53
C HIS A 12 50.67 -14.41 1.51
N GLY A 13 50.70 -15.36 2.46
CA GLY A 13 49.65 -16.37 2.62
C GLY A 13 48.27 -15.75 2.87
N CYS A 14 48.18 -14.74 3.75
CA CYS A 14 46.94 -14.02 4.00
C CYS A 14 46.41 -13.31 2.75
N ILE A 15 47.27 -12.65 1.97
CA ILE A 15 46.85 -11.95 0.75
C ILE A 15 46.29 -12.95 -0.28
N PHE A 16 46.95 -14.09 -0.46
CA PHE A 16 46.45 -15.15 -1.36
C PHE A 16 45.11 -15.72 -0.90
N LEU A 17 44.93 -15.94 0.40
CA LEU A 17 43.68 -16.47 0.95
C LEU A 17 42.51 -15.47 0.77
N ILE A 18 42.76 -14.17 0.95
CA ILE A 18 41.78 -13.12 0.69
C ILE A 18 41.42 -13.07 -0.81
N ALA A 19 42.43 -13.08 -1.69
CA ALA A 19 42.18 -13.07 -3.13
C ALA A 19 41.37 -14.29 -3.58
N LEU A 20 41.72 -15.48 -3.08
CA LEU A 20 41.03 -16.73 -3.39
C LEU A 20 39.58 -16.72 -2.89
N THR A 21 39.35 -16.24 -1.67
CA THR A 21 37.99 -16.17 -1.08
C THR A 21 37.10 -15.18 -1.82
N VAL A 22 37.63 -14.03 -2.26
CA VAL A 22 36.89 -13.08 -3.09
C VAL A 22 36.53 -13.67 -4.46
N ILE A 23 37.47 -14.36 -5.10
CA ILE A 23 37.23 -15.04 -6.38
C ILE A 23 36.17 -16.14 -6.22
N LEU A 24 36.27 -16.95 -5.16
CA LEU A 24 35.26 -17.98 -4.87
C LEU A 24 33.88 -17.38 -4.63
N ALA A 25 33.79 -16.31 -3.84
CA ALA A 25 32.52 -15.63 -3.57
C ALA A 25 31.89 -15.08 -4.86
N ALA A 26 32.68 -14.50 -5.76
CA ALA A 26 32.22 -14.02 -7.05
C ALA A 26 31.71 -15.17 -7.95
N LEU A 27 32.43 -16.30 -7.99
CA LEU A 27 32.00 -17.48 -8.73
C LEU A 27 30.70 -18.06 -8.18
N VAL A 28 30.55 -18.14 -6.85
CA VAL A 28 29.30 -18.57 -6.22
C VAL A 28 28.15 -17.63 -6.58
N LEU A 29 28.37 -16.31 -6.60
CA LEU A 29 27.36 -15.33 -6.97
C LEU A 29 26.91 -15.48 -8.44
N LEU A 30 27.85 -15.78 -9.35
CA LEU A 30 27.60 -16.01 -10.77
C LEU A 30 26.89 -17.34 -11.05
N MET A 31 27.05 -18.34 -10.17
CA MET A 31 26.36 -19.63 -10.28
C MET A 31 24.89 -19.56 -9.86
N ILE A 32 24.42 -18.44 -9.30
CA ILE A 32 23.00 -18.24 -8.98
C ILE A 32 22.27 -17.95 -10.31
N PRO A 33 21.51 -18.92 -10.86
CA PRO A 33 21.05 -18.87 -12.25
C PRO A 33 20.06 -17.73 -12.50
N LYS A 34 19.41 -17.21 -11.44
CA LYS A 34 18.59 -16.00 -11.43
C LYS A 34 18.64 -15.43 -10.02
N LEU A 35 19.21 -14.24 -9.83
CA LEU A 35 18.86 -13.44 -8.67
C LEU A 35 17.35 -13.19 -8.74
N PRO A 36 16.58 -13.35 -7.64
CA PRO A 36 15.17 -12.99 -7.67
C PRO A 36 15.09 -11.53 -8.11
N ALA A 37 14.50 -11.30 -9.28
CA ALA A 37 14.18 -9.95 -9.71
C ALA A 37 13.22 -9.40 -8.65
N TYR A 38 13.68 -8.39 -7.90
CA TYR A 38 12.81 -7.64 -7.02
C TYR A 38 11.89 -6.81 -7.90
N SER A 39 10.81 -7.41 -8.35
CA SER A 39 9.69 -6.68 -8.93
C SER A 39 8.87 -6.19 -7.75
N ALA A 40 8.85 -4.88 -7.53
CA ALA A 40 7.80 -4.29 -6.72
C ALA A 40 6.50 -4.54 -7.47
N GLU A 41 5.78 -5.61 -7.12
CA GLU A 41 4.46 -5.88 -7.65
C GLU A 41 3.59 -4.67 -7.30
N GLU A 42 3.19 -3.92 -8.32
CA GLU A 42 2.42 -2.70 -8.13
C GLU A 42 1.05 -3.09 -7.56
N ILE A 43 0.70 -2.51 -6.41
CA ILE A 43 -0.55 -2.84 -5.73
C ILE A 43 -1.70 -2.27 -6.56
N PRO A 44 -2.67 -3.09 -6.99
CA PRO A 44 -3.72 -2.63 -7.89
C PRO A 44 -4.71 -1.68 -7.21
N VAL A 45 -5.42 -0.88 -8.02
CA VAL A 45 -6.56 -0.07 -7.60
C VAL A 45 -7.85 -0.81 -7.96
N ILE A 46 -8.34 -1.65 -7.04
CA ILE A 46 -9.63 -2.35 -7.17
C ILE A 46 -10.72 -1.60 -6.43
N PHE A 47 -10.41 -1.07 -5.24
CA PHE A 47 -11.30 -0.25 -4.44
C PHE A 47 -10.86 1.21 -4.52
N GLU A 48 -11.52 1.96 -5.40
CA GLU A 48 -11.20 3.35 -5.77
C GLU A 48 -11.91 4.33 -4.82
N ILE A 49 -11.18 5.31 -4.32
CA ILE A 49 -11.71 6.46 -3.60
C ILE A 49 -12.37 7.40 -4.60
N VAL A 50 -13.71 7.34 -4.65
CA VAL A 50 -14.50 8.22 -5.53
C VAL A 50 -14.42 9.66 -5.07
N THR A 51 -14.55 9.89 -3.75
CA THR A 51 -14.51 11.24 -3.21
C THR A 51 -14.32 11.22 -1.70
N MET A 52 -13.82 12.34 -1.19
CA MET A 52 -13.84 12.70 0.21
C MET A 52 -14.74 13.92 0.38
N LYS A 53 -15.75 13.80 1.26
CA LYS A 53 -16.58 14.94 1.66
C LYS A 53 -16.10 15.48 3.01
N TYR A 54 -15.76 16.76 3.00
CA TYR A 54 -15.63 17.57 4.20
C TYR A 54 -16.65 18.70 4.13
N THR A 55 -17.46 18.87 5.16
CA THR A 55 -18.43 19.97 5.24
C THR A 55 -18.12 20.81 6.47
N ASN A 56 -17.99 22.13 6.30
CA ASN A 56 -17.97 23.10 7.39
C ASN A 56 -19.33 23.81 7.40
N THR A 57 -20.36 23.14 7.90
CA THR A 57 -21.76 23.58 7.74
C THR A 57 -22.17 24.72 8.67
N GLY A 58 -21.23 25.40 9.36
CA GLY A 58 -21.56 26.42 10.39
C GLY A 58 -22.33 25.88 11.60
N SER A 59 -22.74 24.61 11.55
CA SER A 59 -23.21 23.80 12.65
C SER A 59 -22.07 22.87 13.06
N TRP A 60 -22.03 22.48 14.33
CA TRP A 60 -20.99 21.68 15.01
C TRP A 60 -20.70 20.29 14.39
N LYS A 61 -21.28 19.98 13.24
CA LYS A 61 -21.19 18.71 12.55
C LYS A 61 -20.34 18.90 11.30
N TYR A 62 -19.07 18.51 11.38
CA TYR A 62 -18.25 18.29 10.21
C TYR A 62 -18.56 16.91 9.63
N GLU A 63 -18.81 16.85 8.33
CA GLU A 63 -18.79 15.57 7.63
C GLU A 63 -17.33 15.19 7.37
N ASN A 64 -16.93 13.97 7.71
CA ASN A 64 -15.62 13.41 7.38
C ASN A 64 -15.89 12.06 6.72
N LYS A 65 -16.42 12.11 5.49
CA LYS A 65 -16.95 10.94 4.79
C LYS A 65 -16.04 10.57 3.63
N LEU A 66 -15.55 9.34 3.65
CA LEU A 66 -14.84 8.72 2.53
C LEU A 66 -15.83 7.85 1.75
N ILE A 67 -15.87 7.99 0.43
CA ILE A 67 -16.68 7.14 -0.45
C ILE A 67 -15.73 6.31 -1.30
N VAL A 68 -15.88 5.00 -1.26
CA VAL A 68 -15.03 4.04 -1.97
C VAL A 68 -15.91 3.15 -2.83
N LYS A 69 -15.50 2.87 -4.07
CA LYS A 69 -16.20 2.02 -5.03
C LYS A 69 -15.36 0.81 -5.35
N ASN A 70 -15.99 -0.36 -5.54
CA ASN A 70 -15.32 -1.47 -6.21
C ASN A 70 -15.31 -1.17 -7.72
N SER A 71 -14.19 -0.67 -8.24
CA SER A 71 -13.97 -0.40 -9.67
C SER A 71 -13.36 -1.60 -10.41
N GLY A 72 -13.12 -2.71 -9.69
CA GLY A 72 -12.69 -3.97 -10.28
C GLY A 72 -13.83 -4.69 -11.00
N THR A 73 -13.49 -5.85 -11.58
CA THR A 73 -14.42 -6.64 -12.41
C THR A 73 -15.08 -7.80 -11.66
N ILE A 74 -14.69 -8.07 -10.41
CA ILE A 74 -15.19 -9.20 -9.61
C ILE A 74 -15.75 -8.75 -8.26
N ALA A 75 -16.61 -9.58 -7.70
CA ALA A 75 -17.12 -9.40 -6.34
C ALA A 75 -16.14 -9.98 -5.31
N TYR A 76 -15.99 -9.30 -4.17
CA TYR A 76 -15.15 -9.75 -3.06
C TYR A 76 -15.99 -10.07 -1.83
N ASP A 77 -15.67 -11.15 -1.12
CA ASP A 77 -16.33 -11.48 0.14
C ASP A 77 -16.00 -10.43 1.20
N ASN A 78 -16.93 -9.53 1.51
CA ASN A 78 -16.69 -8.38 2.38
C ASN A 78 -16.52 -8.75 3.86
N ARG A 79 -16.78 -10.00 4.24
CA ARG A 79 -16.51 -10.56 5.58
C ARG A 79 -15.02 -10.86 5.77
N LYS A 80 -14.31 -11.11 4.65
CA LYS A 80 -12.88 -11.40 4.60
C LYS A 80 -12.02 -10.16 4.38
N LEU A 81 -12.62 -8.98 4.26
CA LEU A 81 -11.90 -7.74 4.02
C LEU A 81 -11.73 -6.93 5.30
N SER A 82 -10.55 -6.32 5.44
CA SER A 82 -10.29 -5.25 6.40
C SER A 82 -9.67 -4.06 5.68
N ALA A 83 -9.72 -2.88 6.29
CA ALA A 83 -9.13 -1.69 5.68
C ALA A 83 -8.36 -0.82 6.66
N ILE A 84 -7.36 -0.13 6.12
CA ILE A 84 -6.52 0.84 6.83
C ILE A 84 -6.55 2.14 6.03
N THR A 85 -6.67 3.25 6.75
CA THR A 85 -6.66 4.58 6.16
C THR A 85 -5.42 5.32 6.63
N TYR A 86 -4.80 6.04 5.71
CA TYR A 86 -3.67 6.91 5.98
C TYR A 86 -4.06 8.33 5.60
N ARG A 87 -3.52 9.30 6.34
CA ARG A 87 -3.65 10.73 6.06
C ARG A 87 -2.25 11.31 5.96
N ASN A 88 -1.93 11.93 4.83
CA ASN A 88 -0.62 12.53 4.54
C ASN A 88 0.54 11.54 4.75
N GLY A 89 0.30 10.26 4.44
CA GLY A 89 1.26 9.17 4.64
C GLY A 89 1.27 8.55 6.04
N GLU A 90 0.64 9.18 7.03
CA GLU A 90 0.55 8.65 8.39
C GLU A 90 -0.65 7.72 8.55
N ARG A 91 -0.43 6.56 9.16
CA ARG A 91 -1.50 5.60 9.44
C ARG A 91 -2.47 6.16 10.49
N LEU A 92 -3.76 6.17 10.19
CA LEU A 92 -4.77 6.50 11.18
C LEU A 92 -4.95 5.35 12.19
N PRO A 93 -5.20 5.65 13.48
CA PRO A 93 -5.34 4.63 14.52
C PRO A 93 -6.62 3.79 14.39
N CYS A 94 -7.54 4.18 13.50
CA CYS A 94 -8.83 3.55 13.30
C CYS A 94 -8.81 2.50 12.17
N LYS A 95 -8.26 1.31 12.44
CA LYS A 95 -8.37 0.17 11.52
C LYS A 95 -9.84 -0.27 11.40
N ILE A 96 -10.31 -0.53 10.19
CA ILE A 96 -11.61 -1.15 9.93
C ILE A 96 -11.43 -2.67 9.94
N PRO A 97 -11.88 -3.40 10.97
CA PRO A 97 -11.63 -4.83 11.08
C PRO A 97 -12.49 -5.67 10.14
N TYR A 98 -13.67 -5.17 9.77
CA TYR A 98 -14.62 -5.82 8.87
C TYR A 98 -15.28 -4.76 7.99
N ILE A 99 -15.34 -5.02 6.67
CA ILE A 99 -16.13 -4.18 5.75
C ILE A 99 -17.61 -4.53 5.84
N ASN A 100 -17.94 -5.81 6.03
CA ASN A 100 -19.33 -6.23 6.27
C ASN A 100 -19.94 -5.51 7.49
N PHE A 101 -21.13 -4.94 7.30
CA PHE A 101 -21.81 -4.09 8.28
C PHE A 101 -22.15 -4.82 9.58
N GLN A 102 -22.63 -6.06 9.48
CA GLN A 102 -23.04 -6.85 10.65
C GLN A 102 -21.85 -7.12 11.56
N TYR A 103 -20.71 -7.55 11.00
CA TYR A 103 -19.49 -7.79 11.78
C TYR A 103 -18.83 -6.49 12.27
N TYR A 104 -18.98 -5.40 11.52
CA TYR A 104 -18.46 -4.09 11.90
C TYR A 104 -19.11 -3.57 13.19
N ILE A 105 -20.44 -3.66 13.33
CA ILE A 105 -21.16 -3.15 14.52
C ILE A 105 -20.59 -3.76 15.80
N ASP A 106 -20.36 -5.07 15.79
CA ASP A 106 -19.86 -5.82 16.94
C ASP A 106 -18.39 -5.51 17.28
N ASN A 107 -17.65 -4.89 16.34
CA ASN A 107 -16.22 -4.65 16.43
C ASN A 107 -15.85 -3.20 16.08
N LYS A 108 -16.75 -2.26 16.36
CA LYS A 108 -16.61 -0.88 15.92
C LYS A 108 -15.35 -0.21 16.51
N PRO A 109 -14.38 0.21 15.68
CA PRO A 109 -13.17 0.86 16.16
C PRO A 109 -13.45 2.30 16.62
N LEU A 110 -12.63 2.78 17.56
CA LEU A 110 -12.59 4.21 17.89
C LEU A 110 -12.19 5.02 16.64
N GLY A 111 -12.75 6.22 16.47
CA GLY A 111 -12.42 7.10 15.35
C GLY A 111 -13.28 6.91 14.09
N ILE A 112 -14.16 5.91 14.04
CA ILE A 112 -15.15 5.72 12.96
C ILE A 112 -16.54 5.77 13.57
N GLN A 113 -17.39 6.63 13.00
CA GLN A 113 -18.77 6.80 13.44
C GLN A 113 -19.68 5.74 12.80
N ARG A 114 -19.51 5.50 11.50
CA ARG A 114 -20.38 4.60 10.74
C ARG A 114 -19.67 4.08 9.48
N ILE A 115 -20.02 2.87 9.07
CA ILE A 115 -19.82 2.36 7.72
C ILE A 115 -21.19 2.00 7.13
N GLY A 116 -21.32 2.03 5.81
CA GLY A 116 -22.51 1.53 5.12
C GLY A 116 -22.38 1.59 3.61
N GLY A 117 -23.47 1.29 2.92
CA GLY A 117 -23.54 1.26 1.46
C GLY A 117 -23.69 -0.17 0.94
N MET A 118 -24.02 -0.30 -0.34
CA MET A 118 -24.33 -1.61 -0.93
C MET A 118 -23.18 -2.61 -0.79
N GLY A 119 -21.92 -2.14 -0.76
CA GLY A 119 -20.77 -3.01 -0.55
C GLY A 119 -20.63 -3.61 0.86
N THR A 120 -21.45 -3.17 1.84
CA THR A 120 -21.36 -3.63 3.25
C THR A 120 -22.48 -4.54 3.71
N ASP A 121 -23.64 -4.53 3.04
CA ASP A 121 -24.89 -5.07 3.61
C ASP A 121 -25.01 -6.60 3.44
N ASP A 122 -24.57 -7.13 2.29
CA ASP A 122 -24.54 -8.57 1.99
C ASP A 122 -23.18 -9.20 2.30
N SER A 123 -22.96 -10.45 1.87
CA SER A 123 -21.66 -11.12 1.98
C SER A 123 -20.62 -10.67 0.95
N SER A 124 -20.99 -9.80 0.00
CA SER A 124 -20.13 -9.45 -1.13
C SER A 124 -20.13 -7.96 -1.43
N TRP A 125 -18.94 -7.40 -1.68
CA TRP A 125 -18.76 -6.09 -2.28
C TRP A 125 -18.64 -6.27 -3.80
N VAL A 126 -19.77 -6.16 -4.50
CA VAL A 126 -19.88 -6.37 -5.95
C VAL A 126 -19.30 -5.19 -6.74
N PRO A 127 -18.91 -5.39 -8.03
CA PRO A 127 -18.48 -4.31 -8.92
C PRO A 127 -19.47 -3.14 -8.96
N GLU A 128 -18.95 -1.93 -9.09
CA GLU A 128 -19.65 -0.64 -9.08
C GLU A 128 -20.39 -0.27 -7.78
N ALA A 129 -20.55 -1.20 -6.84
CA ALA A 129 -21.11 -0.88 -5.54
C ALA A 129 -20.15 -0.01 -4.71
N THR A 130 -20.73 0.91 -3.95
CA THR A 130 -19.97 1.81 -3.07
C THR A 130 -20.15 1.46 -1.61
N ILE A 131 -19.13 1.78 -0.82
CA ILE A 131 -19.25 1.97 0.62
C ILE A 131 -19.00 3.44 0.97
N PHE A 132 -19.54 3.86 2.11
CA PHE A 132 -19.14 5.10 2.77
C PHE A 132 -18.61 4.80 4.16
N ILE A 133 -17.60 5.56 4.57
CA ILE A 133 -17.02 5.51 5.91
C ILE A 133 -17.08 6.92 6.50
N ASP A 134 -17.85 7.07 7.58
CA ASP A 134 -17.95 8.30 8.35
C ASP A 134 -16.94 8.26 9.48
N TYR A 135 -15.89 9.07 9.40
CA TYR A 135 -14.87 9.20 10.44
C TYR A 135 -15.28 10.20 11.51
N SER A 136 -14.63 10.13 12.67
CA SER A 136 -14.77 11.13 13.73
C SER A 136 -14.48 12.54 13.24
N GLN A 137 -15.07 13.52 13.93
CA GLN A 137 -14.92 14.94 13.63
C GLN A 137 -13.44 15.35 13.57
N GLY A 138 -13.06 16.10 12.54
CA GLY A 138 -11.71 16.63 12.36
C GLY A 138 -10.65 15.60 11.92
N THR A 139 -11.07 14.40 11.52
CA THR A 139 -10.15 13.37 10.99
C THR A 139 -9.50 13.84 9.69
N PHE A 140 -10.28 14.44 8.79
CA PHE A 140 -9.82 14.97 7.52
C PHE A 140 -9.98 16.49 7.47
N ARG A 141 -9.13 17.14 6.67
CA ARG A 141 -9.11 18.58 6.44
C ARG A 141 -8.94 18.86 4.94
N PRO A 142 -9.38 20.03 4.46
CA PRO A 142 -9.06 20.48 3.11
C PRO A 142 -7.54 20.42 2.88
N GLY A 143 -7.11 19.82 1.78
CA GLY A 143 -5.70 19.66 1.42
C GLY A 143 -5.05 18.36 1.90
N ASP A 144 -5.73 17.55 2.72
CA ASP A 144 -5.22 16.23 3.10
C ASP A 144 -5.20 15.28 1.90
N THR A 145 -4.15 14.46 1.83
CA THR A 145 -4.06 13.29 0.96
C THR A 145 -4.42 12.04 1.76
N ILE A 146 -5.39 11.28 1.29
CA ILE A 146 -5.90 10.07 1.95
C ILE A 146 -5.49 8.86 1.14
N ARG A 147 -4.88 7.86 1.78
CA ARG A 147 -4.68 6.54 1.18
C ARG A 147 -5.58 5.53 1.85
N PHE A 148 -6.30 4.75 1.06
CA PHE A 148 -7.18 3.69 1.53
C PHE A 148 -6.64 2.35 1.04
N GLU A 149 -6.27 1.50 1.99
CA GLU A 149 -5.71 0.19 1.72
C GLU A 149 -6.69 -0.88 2.19
N VAL A 150 -7.01 -1.83 1.30
CA VAL A 150 -7.87 -2.98 1.59
C VAL A 150 -7.00 -4.22 1.66
N TYR A 151 -7.24 -5.03 2.68
CA TYR A 151 -6.49 -6.23 2.98
C TYR A 151 -7.41 -7.44 2.98
N ASP A 152 -6.93 -8.53 2.40
CA ASP A 152 -7.46 -9.86 2.66
C ASP A 152 -7.07 -10.29 4.07
N LYS A 153 -8.05 -10.67 4.89
CA LYS A 153 -7.83 -10.98 6.31
C LYS A 153 -7.22 -12.36 6.55
N GLU A 154 -7.45 -13.31 5.66
CA GLU A 154 -6.96 -14.69 5.80
C GLU A 154 -5.45 -14.74 5.54
N THR A 155 -4.99 -13.98 4.55
CA THR A 155 -3.58 -13.93 4.14
C THR A 155 -2.84 -12.70 4.65
N ASN A 156 -3.55 -11.71 5.19
CA ASN A 156 -3.03 -10.40 5.60
C ASN A 156 -2.25 -9.67 4.48
N LYS A 157 -2.58 -9.96 3.22
CA LYS A 157 -2.01 -9.29 2.06
C LYS A 157 -2.86 -8.10 1.66
N ILE A 158 -2.19 -7.04 1.22
CA ILE A 158 -2.87 -5.92 0.58
C ILE A 158 -3.43 -6.39 -0.76
N ILE A 159 -4.72 -6.14 -0.99
CA ILE A 159 -5.40 -6.47 -2.25
C ILE A 159 -5.67 -5.23 -3.08
N SER A 160 -5.76 -4.06 -2.45
CA SER A 160 -5.95 -2.80 -3.15
C SER A 160 -5.36 -1.65 -2.34
N SER A 161 -4.84 -0.65 -3.04
CA SER A 161 -4.36 0.59 -2.44
C SER A 161 -4.71 1.74 -3.37
N ASP A 162 -5.46 2.72 -2.88
CA ASP A 162 -5.77 3.92 -3.65
C ASP A 162 -5.52 5.20 -2.85
N THR A 163 -5.16 6.28 -3.53
CA THR A 163 -4.81 7.57 -2.91
C THR A 163 -5.59 8.73 -3.53
N TYR A 164 -6.22 9.56 -2.69
CA TYR A 164 -7.04 10.69 -3.11
C TYR A 164 -6.72 11.99 -2.33
N PRO A 165 -6.74 13.18 -2.97
CA PRO A 165 -6.73 13.33 -4.41
C PRO A 165 -5.45 12.71 -4.98
N ASP A 166 -5.53 12.18 -6.21
CA ASP A 166 -4.34 11.74 -6.92
C ASP A 166 -3.32 12.86 -6.88
N LYS A 167 -2.04 12.51 -6.63
CA LYS A 167 -0.97 13.49 -6.78
C LYS A 167 -1.10 14.06 -8.18
N GLU A 168 -1.25 15.37 -8.28
CA GLU A 168 -1.38 16.02 -9.58
C GLU A 168 -0.18 15.62 -10.42
N LYS A 169 -0.41 14.84 -11.50
CA LYS A 169 0.67 14.38 -12.37
C LYS A 169 1.49 15.60 -12.79
N THR A 170 2.80 15.50 -12.59
CA THR A 170 3.76 16.51 -13.00
C THR A 170 3.63 16.76 -14.50
N ARG A 171 4.12 17.92 -14.95
CA ARG A 171 4.11 18.26 -16.39
C ARG A 171 4.83 17.19 -17.22
N GLU A 172 5.86 16.57 -16.66
CA GLU A 172 6.69 15.55 -17.30
C GLU A 172 5.94 14.22 -17.43
N GLU A 173 5.25 13.77 -16.37
CA GLU A 173 4.40 12.57 -16.41
C GLU A 173 3.26 12.71 -17.42
N LYS A 174 2.60 13.88 -17.43
CA LYS A 174 1.55 14.20 -18.44
C LYS A 174 2.12 14.22 -19.87
N MET A 175 3.36 14.68 -20.04
CA MET A 175 4.02 14.73 -21.35
C MET A 175 4.45 13.32 -21.82
N MET A 176 4.94 12.49 -20.90
CA MET A 176 5.36 11.11 -21.19
C MET A 176 4.18 10.20 -21.54
N GLU A 177 3.04 10.30 -20.85
CA GLU A 177 1.84 9.56 -21.24
C GLU A 177 1.32 9.96 -22.63
N LYS A 178 1.38 11.26 -22.95
CA LYS A 178 1.03 11.78 -24.28
C LYS A 178 2.00 11.29 -25.36
N TYR A 179 3.26 11.07 -25.02
CA TYR A 179 4.25 10.53 -25.95
C TYR A 179 4.06 9.01 -26.17
N LEU A 180 3.86 8.25 -25.09
CA LEU A 180 3.64 6.79 -25.15
C LEU A 180 2.33 6.43 -25.86
N SER A 181 1.25 7.18 -25.63
CA SER A 181 -0.02 7.00 -26.35
C SER A 181 0.07 7.26 -27.86
N ARG A 182 1.07 8.02 -28.32
CA ARG A 182 1.34 8.27 -29.74
C ARG A 182 2.27 7.23 -30.38
N LEU A 183 3.01 6.47 -29.58
CA LEU A 183 3.89 5.39 -30.06
C LEU A 183 3.17 4.05 -30.18
N GLY A 184 2.04 3.88 -29.48
CA GLY A 184 1.20 2.68 -29.55
C GLY A 184 0.02 2.79 -30.52
N ALA A 185 0.00 3.79 -31.41
CA ALA A 185 -1.07 4.06 -32.38
C ALA A 185 -0.57 3.89 -33.83
#